data_AF-A0AAU0S594-F1
#
_entry.id   AF-A0AAU0S594-F1
#
_cell.length_a   1.000
_cell.length_b   1.000
_cell.length_c   1.000
_cell.angle_alpha   90.00
_cell.angle_beta   90.00
_cell.angle_gamma   90.00
#
_symmetry.space_group_name_H-M   'P 1'
#
loop_
_entity.id
_entity.type
_entity.pdbx_description
1 polymer ?
#
loop_
_entity_poly.entity_id
_entity_poly.type
_entity_poly.pdbx_seq_one_letter_code
_entity_poly.pdbx_strand_id
1 'polypeptide(L)'
;MSEQELIARLADAVVERSKPSIPLSVDLWDIRLVAGFLKRSESVVRERIVCKSDFPVAIRLPTGKGERGHPLYKVKEVIQWADRYREK
;
A
#
# COMPACT_ATOMS: atom_id res chain seq x y z
N MET A 1 -25.15 28.99 -10.59
CA MET A 1 -24.10 27.98 -10.77
C MET A 1 -24.71 26.86 -11.59
N SER A 2 -24.14 26.53 -12.74
CA SER A 2 -24.57 25.37 -13.51
C SER A 2 -24.09 24.08 -12.85
N GLU A 3 -24.73 22.96 -13.15
CA GLU A 3 -24.29 21.64 -12.70
C GLU A 3 -22.84 21.33 -13.15
N GLN A 4 -22.47 21.79 -14.35
CA GLN A 4 -21.13 21.64 -14.92
C GLN A 4 -20.07 22.42 -14.13
N GLU A 5 -20.41 23.64 -13.68
CA GLU A 5 -19.53 24.44 -12.81
C GLU A 5 -19.33 23.78 -11.44
N LEU A 6 -20.37 23.14 -10.90
CA LEU A 6 -20.29 22.41 -9.63
C LEU A 6 -19.38 21.18 -9.76
N ILE A 7 -19.53 20.40 -10.85
CA ILE A 7 -18.69 19.23 -11.14
C ILE A 7 -17.23 19.64 -11.29
N ALA A 8 -16.94 20.71 -12.04
CA ALA A 8 -15.59 21.21 -12.23
C ALA A 8 -14.93 21.59 -10.90
N ARG A 9 -15.61 22.39 -10.07
CA ARG A 9 -15.09 22.78 -8.74
C ARG A 9 -14.88 21.59 -7.81
N LEU A 10 -15.74 20.57 -7.90
CA LEU A 10 -15.56 19.34 -7.13
C LEU A 10 -14.32 18.57 -7.59
N ALA A 11 -14.13 18.44 -8.91
CA ALA A 11 -12.96 17.77 -9.48
C ALA A 11 -11.66 18.45 -9.02
N ASP A 12 -11.59 19.78 -9.12
CA ASP A 12 -10.43 20.55 -8.66
C ASP A 12 -10.16 20.33 -7.17
N ALA A 13 -11.20 20.41 -6.35
CA ALA A 13 -11.09 20.25 -4.90
C ALA A 13 -10.76 18.81 -4.47
N VAL A 14 -11.02 17.80 -5.31
CA VAL A 14 -10.57 16.42 -5.12
C VAL A 14 -9.09 16.30 -5.48
N VAL A 15 -8.67 16.87 -6.62
CA VAL A 15 -7.27 16.85 -7.07
C VAL A 15 -6.37 17.50 -6.02
N GLU A 16 -6.73 18.69 -5.53
CA GLU A 16 -5.99 19.43 -4.51
C GLU A 16 -5.81 18.64 -3.19
N ARG A 17 -6.78 17.80 -2.84
CA ARG A 17 -6.79 17.03 -1.59
C ARG A 17 -6.31 15.59 -1.75
N SER A 18 -6.16 15.14 -2.99
CA SER A 18 -5.65 13.81 -3.28
C SER A 18 -4.14 13.78 -3.04
N LYS A 19 -3.66 12.75 -2.34
CA LYS A 19 -2.21 12.53 -2.26
C LYS A 19 -1.71 12.16 -3.66
N PRO A 20 -0.55 12.67 -4.10
CA PRO A 20 0.02 12.26 -5.39
C PRO A 20 0.15 10.74 -5.41
N SER A 21 -0.37 10.13 -6.48
CA SER A 21 -0.30 8.69 -6.65
C SER A 21 1.14 8.29 -6.93
N ILE A 22 1.72 7.49 -6.03
CA ILE A 22 3.05 6.91 -6.24
C ILE A 22 2.88 5.74 -7.21
N PRO A 23 3.68 5.64 -8.28
CA PRO A 23 3.61 4.48 -9.18
C PRO A 23 3.86 3.17 -8.42
N LEU A 24 3.04 2.14 -8.66
CA LEU A 24 3.14 0.85 -7.97
C LEU A 24 4.49 0.14 -8.16
N SER A 25 5.26 0.53 -9.19
CA SER A 25 6.61 0.02 -9.44
C SER A 25 7.64 0.47 -8.39
N VAL A 26 7.41 1.60 -7.72
CA VAL A 26 8.31 2.21 -6.73
C VAL A 26 7.67 2.39 -5.35
N ASP A 27 6.36 2.13 -5.22
CA ASP A 27 5.61 2.32 -3.99
C ASP A 27 5.99 1.29 -2.90
N LEU A 28 5.79 1.70 -1.64
CA LEU A 28 6.06 0.92 -0.44
C LEU A 28 4.81 0.89 0.44
N TRP A 29 4.30 -0.32 0.70
CA TRP A 29 3.11 -0.54 1.53
C TRP A 29 3.45 -0.93 2.95
N ASP A 30 2.71 -0.36 3.89
CA ASP A 30 2.64 -0.83 5.27
C ASP A 30 1.73 -2.07 5.38
N ILE A 31 1.63 -2.64 6.58
CA ILE A 31 0.76 -3.80 6.85
C ILE A 31 -0.70 -3.52 6.50
N ARG A 32 -1.20 -2.30 6.68
CA ARG A 32 -2.60 -1.94 6.42
C ARG A 32 -2.90 -1.98 4.94
N LEU A 33 -2.03 -1.42 4.10
CA LEU A 33 -2.17 -1.47 2.64
C LEU A 33 -2.01 -2.89 2.11
N VAL A 34 -1.03 -3.65 2.63
CA VAL A 34 -0.89 -5.08 2.30
C VAL A 34 -2.17 -5.86 2.66
N ALA A 35 -2.72 -5.63 3.85
CA ALA A 35 -3.96 -6.28 4.30
C ALA A 35 -5.15 -5.93 3.40
N GLY A 36 -5.28 -4.65 3.03
CA GLY A 36 -6.33 -4.17 2.12
C GLY A 36 -6.24 -4.76 0.71
N PHE A 37 -5.02 -4.98 0.20
CA PHE A 37 -4.78 -5.66 -1.07
C PHE A 37 -5.12 -7.16 -0.98
N LEU A 38 -4.60 -7.86 0.04
CA LEU A 38 -4.80 -9.30 0.22
C LEU A 38 -6.21 -9.69 0.71
N LYS A 39 -7.07 -8.70 1.02
CA LYS A 39 -8.41 -8.90 1.60
C LYS A 39 -8.36 -9.74 2.88
N ARG A 40 -7.46 -9.35 3.80
CA ARG A 40 -7.29 -9.98 5.12
C ARG A 40 -7.27 -8.92 6.20
N SER A 41 -7.42 -9.34 7.46
CA SER A 41 -7.24 -8.43 8.59
C SER A 41 -5.75 -8.11 8.79
N GLU A 42 -5.46 -6.92 9.35
CA GLU A 42 -4.09 -6.50 9.65
C GLU A 42 -3.38 -7.46 10.62
N SER A 43 -4.10 -8.01 11.61
CA SER A 43 -3.55 -9.00 12.54
C SER A 43 -3.12 -10.27 11.81
N VAL A 44 -3.96 -10.83 10.93
CA VAL A 44 -3.60 -12.02 10.14
C VAL A 44 -2.38 -11.74 9.26
N VAL A 45 -2.31 -10.57 8.63
CA VAL A 45 -1.17 -10.20 7.80
C VAL A 45 0.11 -10.13 8.65
N ARG A 46 0.06 -9.41 9.77
CA ARG A 46 1.19 -9.19 10.68
C ARG A 46 1.72 -10.48 11.32
N GLU A 47 0.83 -11.37 11.73
CA GLU A 47 1.19 -12.54 12.53
C GLU A 47 1.45 -13.78 11.68
N ARG A 48 0.81 -13.90 10.50
CA ARG A 48 0.82 -15.14 9.71
C ARG A 48 1.34 -14.99 8.30
N ILE A 49 1.08 -13.87 7.63
CA ILE A 49 1.46 -13.70 6.22
C ILE A 49 2.89 -13.23 6.10
N VAL A 50 3.24 -12.10 6.74
CA VAL A 50 4.59 -11.53 6.61
C VAL A 50 5.68 -12.36 7.28
N CYS A 51 5.29 -13.32 8.11
CA CYS A 51 6.18 -14.29 8.75
C CYS A 51 6.55 -15.46 7.84
N LYS A 52 5.92 -15.60 6.66
CA LYS A 52 6.26 -16.67 5.72
C LYS A 52 7.65 -16.43 5.13
N SER A 53 8.42 -17.51 4.98
CA SER A 53 9.79 -17.45 4.47
C SER A 53 9.90 -16.98 3.02
N ASP A 54 8.84 -17.14 2.25
CA ASP A 54 8.75 -16.74 0.84
C ASP A 54 8.07 -15.37 0.65
N PHE A 55 7.62 -14.72 1.73
CA PHE A 55 7.01 -13.40 1.67
C PHE A 55 8.08 -12.32 1.41
N PRO A 56 7.75 -11.21 0.71
CA PRO A 56 8.68 -10.12 0.47
C PRO A 56 9.38 -9.59 1.73
N VAL A 57 10.67 -9.27 1.59
CA VAL A 57 11.50 -8.82 2.71
C VAL A 57 11.11 -7.41 3.16
N ALA A 58 10.93 -7.23 4.46
CA ALA A 58 10.58 -5.94 5.04
C ALA A 58 11.72 -4.92 4.93
N ILE A 59 11.41 -3.77 4.33
CA ILE A 59 12.25 -2.57 4.32
C ILE A 59 11.92 -1.75 5.57
N ARG A 60 12.93 -1.36 6.35
CA ARG A 60 12.76 -0.49 7.51
C ARG A 60 13.60 0.76 7.32
N LEU A 61 12.93 1.88 7.07
CA LEU A 61 13.58 3.17 6.92
C LEU A 61 14.06 3.67 8.28
N PRO A 62 15.20 4.38 8.34
CA PRO A 62 15.68 4.98 9.59
C PRO A 62 14.69 6.04 10.08
N THR A 63 14.44 6.07 11.39
CA THR A 63 13.71 7.17 12.02
C THR A 63 14.69 8.25 12.47
N GLY A 64 14.20 9.48 12.71
CA GLY A 64 15.03 10.59 13.19
C GLY A 64 15.75 10.36 14.53
N LYS A 65 15.41 9.28 15.26
CA LYS A 65 16.05 8.85 16.51
C LYS A 65 17.02 7.66 16.34
N GLY A 66 17.29 7.23 15.10
CA GLY A 66 18.15 6.07 14.82
C GLY A 66 17.47 4.72 15.07
N GLU A 67 16.17 4.71 15.40
CA GLU A 67 15.40 3.47 15.56
C GLU A 67 14.98 2.92 14.19
N ARG A 68 14.70 1.61 14.14
CA ARG A 68 14.16 0.97 12.94
C ARG A 68 12.70 1.37 12.78
N GLY A 69 12.36 1.98 11.64
CA GLY A 69 10.97 2.30 11.31
C GLY A 69 10.09 1.06 11.17
N HIS A 70 8.78 1.30 11.06
CA HIS A 70 7.80 0.25 10.78
C HIS A 70 8.16 -0.49 9.46
N PRO A 71 7.84 -1.80 9.37
CA PRO A 71 8.13 -2.57 8.17
C PRO A 71 7.28 -2.09 6.99
N LEU A 72 7.93 -1.84 5.87
CA LEU A 72 7.33 -1.54 4.58
C LEU A 72 7.71 -2.63 3.57
N TYR A 73 6.86 -2.81 2.56
CA TYR A 73 7.01 -3.86 1.55
C TYR A 73 6.84 -3.26 0.16
N LYS A 74 7.70 -3.64 -0.79
CA LYS A 74 7.55 -3.20 -2.18
C LYS A 74 6.26 -3.77 -2.76
N VAL A 75 5.43 -2.88 -3.30
CA VAL A 75 4.12 -3.26 -3.85
C VAL A 75 4.25 -4.31 -4.94
N LYS A 76 5.17 -4.11 -5.88
CA LYS A 76 5.45 -5.06 -6.97
C LYS A 76 5.74 -6.47 -6.45
N GLU A 77 6.50 -6.61 -5.37
CA GLU A 77 6.87 -7.92 -4.82
C GLU A 77 5.69 -8.59 -4.12
N VAL A 78 4.85 -7.82 -3.41
CA VAL A 78 3.63 -8.33 -2.77
C VAL A 78 2.62 -8.83 -3.80
N ILE A 79 2.42 -8.08 -4.91
CA ILE A 79 1.54 -8.50 -6.01
C ILE A 79 2.06 -9.80 -6.62
N GLN A 80 3.35 -9.85 -6.97
CA GLN A 80 3.97 -11.05 -7.55
C GLN A 80 3.88 -12.26 -6.61
N TRP A 81 4.02 -12.06 -5.30
CA TRP A 81 3.85 -13.13 -4.32
C TRP A 81 2.40 -13.64 -4.30
N ALA A 82 1.41 -12.74 -4.32
CA ALA A 82 0.00 -13.12 -4.33
C ALA A 82 -0.39 -13.88 -5.61
N ASP A 83 0.12 -13.46 -6.76
CA ASP A 83 -0.17 -14.09 -8.07
C ASP A 83 0.26 -15.57 -8.12
N ARG A 84 1.25 -15.99 -7.31
CA ARG A 84 1.69 -17.41 -7.23
C ARG A 84 0.64 -18.36 -6.68
N TYR A 85 -0.36 -17.85 -5.94
CA TYR A 85 -1.45 -18.64 -5.38
C TYR A 85 -2.64 -18.77 -6.33
N ARG A 86 -2.57 -18.19 -7.53
CA ARG A 86 -3.62 -18.34 -8.54
C ARG A 86 -3.65 -19.78 -9.04
N GLU A 87 -4.82 -20.41 -8.94
CA GLU A 87 -5.08 -21.71 -9.56
C GLU A 87 -5.00 -21.60 -11.10
N LYS A 88 -4.52 -22.66 -11.74
CA LYS A 88 -4.33 -22.70 -13.19
C LYS A 88 -5.64 -22.85 -13.93
#